data_AF-A0A660NFP1-F1
#
_entry.id   AF-A0A660NFP1-F1
#
_cell.length_a   1.000
_cell.length_b   1.000
_cell.length_c   1.000
_cell.angle_alpha   90.00
_cell.angle_beta   90.00
_cell.angle_gamma   90.00
#
_symmetry.space_group_name_H-M   'P 1'
#
loop_
_entity.id
_entity.type
_entity.pdbx_description
1 polymer ?
#
loop_
_entity_poly.entity_id
_entity_poly.type
_entity_poly.pdbx_seq_one_letter_code
_entity_poly.pdbx_strand_id
1 'polypeptide(L)' 'VKAFLHYNANKALQNLGYEALFPPAACEVNPAILSALSPDSENHDFFSGSGSSYVIGKAVATEDEDWDF' A
#
# COMPACT_ATOMS: atom_id res chain seq x y z
N VAL A 1 2.93 -17.91 11.48
CA VAL A 1 1.99 -18.47 10.47
C VAL A 1 0.57 -18.68 11.02
N LYS A 2 0.36 -19.36 12.17
CA LYS A 2 -0.99 -19.62 12.71
C LYS A 2 -1.85 -18.36 12.94
N ALA A 3 -1.27 -17.27 13.45
CA ALA A 3 -2.00 -16.00 13.63
C ALA A 3 -2.50 -15.39 12.30
N PHE A 4 -1.72 -15.53 11.22
CA PHE A 4 -2.13 -15.06 9.90
C PHE A 4 -3.28 -15.90 9.33
N LEU A 5 -3.29 -17.22 9.59
CA LEU A 5 -4.42 -18.08 9.23
C LEU A 5 -5.69 -17.69 10.00
N HIS A 6 -5.60 -17.45 11.30
CA HIS A 6 -6.75 -16.99 12.10
C HIS A 6 -7.29 -15.64 11.63
N TYR A 7 -6.38 -14.69 11.33
CA TYR A 7 -6.75 -13.39 10.78
C TYR A 7 -7.56 -13.53 9.48
N ASN A 8 -7.06 -14.33 8.51
CA ASN A 8 -7.75 -14.53 7.24
C ASN A 8 -9.04 -15.36 7.38
N ALA A 9 -9.09 -16.32 8.30
CA ALA A 9 -10.30 -17.09 8.58
C ALA A 9 -11.42 -16.19 9.12
N ASN A 10 -11.11 -15.27 10.04
CA ASN A 10 -12.06 -14.27 10.51
C ASN A 10 -12.53 -13.35 9.37
N LYS A 11 -11.64 -12.92 8.48
CA LYS A 11 -12.01 -12.13 7.29
C LYS A 11 -12.96 -12.89 6.37
N ALA A 12 -12.72 -14.19 6.13
CA ALA A 12 -13.61 -15.03 5.34
C ALA A 12 -15.01 -15.17 5.97
N LEU A 13 -15.08 -15.36 7.29
CA LEU A 13 -16.35 -15.43 8.03
C LEU A 13 -17.12 -14.10 7.94
N GLN A 14 -16.44 -12.97 8.13
CA GLN A 14 -17.05 -11.64 8.01
C GLN A 14 -17.58 -11.37 6.61
N ASN A 15 -16.87 -11.80 5.55
CA ASN A 15 -17.35 -11.67 4.18
C ASN A 15 -18.64 -12.47 3.91
N LEU A 16 -18.89 -13.52 4.69
CA LEU A 16 -20.10 -14.34 4.64
C LEU A 16 -21.20 -13.87 5.62
N GLY A 17 -20.96 -12.79 6.37
CA GLY A 17 -21.90 -12.24 7.35
C GLY A 17 -21.88 -12.94 8.72
N TYR A 18 -20.89 -13.80 8.98
CA TYR A 18 -20.72 -14.48 10.27
C TYR A 18 -19.82 -13.68 11.20
N GLU A 19 -19.95 -13.96 12.50
CA GLU A 19 -19.06 -13.41 13.52
C GLU A 19 -17.64 -14.00 13.44
N ALA A 20 -16.68 -13.27 14.00
CA ALA A 20 -15.30 -13.73 14.08
C ALA A 20 -15.18 -14.94 15.02
N LEU A 21 -14.50 -16.00 14.56
CA LEU A 21 -14.29 -17.23 15.33
C LEU A 21 -13.12 -17.09 16.31
N PHE A 22 -12.05 -16.41 15.91
CA PHE A 22 -10.83 -16.29 16.71
C PHE A 22 -10.76 -14.93 17.42
N PRO A 23 -10.35 -14.88 18.70
CA PRO A 23 -10.20 -13.63 19.43
C PRO A 23 -9.06 -12.77 18.83
N PRO A 24 -9.07 -11.45 19.06
CA PRO A 24 -8.06 -10.54 18.52
C PRO A 24 -6.61 -10.95 18.84
N ALA A 25 -6.36 -11.41 20.07
CA ALA A 25 -5.03 -11.89 20.51
C ALA A 25 -4.51 -13.09 19.69
N ALA A 26 -5.40 -13.91 19.12
CA ALA A 26 -5.02 -15.04 18.27
C ALA A 26 -4.79 -14.64 16.80
N CYS A 27 -5.10 -13.40 16.45
CA CYS A 27 -5.03 -12.82 15.10
C CYS A 27 -3.96 -11.73 14.98
N GLU A 28 -3.02 -11.67 15.92
CA GLU A 28 -1.95 -10.67 15.91
C GLU A 28 -0.93 -11.00 14.82
N VAL A 29 -1.02 -10.25 13.71
CA VAL A 29 -0.13 -10.37 12.55
C VAL A 29 0.84 -9.19 12.58
N ASN A 30 2.11 -9.47 12.31
CA ASN A 30 3.13 -8.43 12.22
C ASN A 30 2.70 -7.35 11.21
N PRO A 31 2.67 -6.06 11.58
CA PRO A 31 2.29 -4.97 10.69
C PRO A 31 3.04 -4.94 9.36
N ALA A 32 4.33 -5.35 9.33
CA ALA A 32 5.11 -5.45 8.10
C ALA A 32 4.56 -6.47 7.10
N ILE A 33 3.92 -7.54 7.59
CA ILE A 33 3.24 -8.53 6.75
C ILE A 33 1.93 -7.94 6.20
N LEU A 34 1.21 -7.16 7.02
CA LEU A 34 -0.03 -6.51 6.60
C LEU A 34 0.21 -5.43 5.55
N SER A 35 1.24 -4.60 5.72
CA SER A 35 1.62 -3.59 4.72
C SER A 35 2.07 -4.21 3.39
N ALA A 36 2.66 -5.41 3.43
CA ALA A 36 3.05 -6.14 2.23
C ALA A 36 1.88 -6.77 1.45
N LEU A 37 0.66 -6.86 2.03
CA LEU A 37 -0.51 -7.41 1.34
C LEU A 37 -1.14 -6.45 0.33
N SER A 38 -0.85 -5.15 0.44
CA SER A 38 -1.34 -4.12 -0.47
C SER A 38 -0.21 -3.13 -0.75
N PRO A 39 0.80 -3.56 -1.54
CA PRO A 39 1.97 -2.73 -1.85
C PRO A 39 1.61 -1.50 -2.69
N ASP A 40 0.38 -1.41 -3.21
CA ASP A 40 -0.11 -0.31 -4.05
C ASP A 40 -0.28 1.04 -3.31
N SER A 41 0.01 1.12 -2.01
CA SER A 41 0.34 2.40 -1.38
C SER A 41 1.85 2.58 -1.28
N GLU A 42 2.56 2.45 -2.41
CA GLU A 42 3.79 3.20 -2.63
C GLU A 42 3.40 4.68 -2.56
N ASN A 43 3.41 5.22 -1.35
CA ASN A 43 3.63 6.64 -1.18
C ASN A 43 5.04 6.84 -1.73
N HIS A 44 5.10 7.22 -3.01
CA HIS A 44 6.34 7.59 -3.67
C HIS A 44 6.86 8.82 -2.93
N ASP A 45 7.62 8.58 -1.85
CA ASP A 45 8.48 9.60 -1.32
C ASP A 45 9.42 9.95 -2.46
N PHE A 46 9.38 11.22 -2.86
CA PHE A 46 10.00 11.80 -4.05
C PHE A 46 11.53 11.52 -4.14
N PHE A 47 12.11 10.91 -3.11
CA PHE A 47 13.52 10.58 -2.96
C PHE A 47 13.87 9.09 -2.91
N SER A 48 12.93 8.13 -2.92
CA SER A 48 13.29 6.69 -2.97
C SER A 48 13.33 6.20 -4.42
N GLY A 49 14.48 6.39 -5.06
CA GLY A 49 14.75 5.94 -6.43
C GLY A 49 14.80 4.42 -6.60
N SER A 50 13.65 3.77 -6.55
CA SER A 50 13.46 2.41 -7.07
C SER A 50 12.00 2.17 -7.44
N GLY A 51 11.48 2.94 -8.41
CA GLY A 51 10.20 2.70 -9.06
C GLY A 51 10.42 2.42 -10.55
N SER A 52 9.97 1.27 -11.03
CA SER A 52 10.00 0.88 -12.46
C SER A 52 8.84 1.51 -13.26
N SER A 53 8.52 2.78 -13.02
CA SER A 53 7.56 3.51 -13.83
C SER A 53 8.11 4.89 -14.20
N TYR A 54 8.14 5.17 -15.51
CA TYR A 54 8.56 6.46 -16.03
C TYR A 54 7.33 7.37 -16.11
N VAL A 55 7.29 8.42 -15.29
CA VAL A 55 6.38 9.54 -15.54
C VAL A 55 7.01 10.38 -16.65
N ILE A 56 6.44 10.34 -17.86
CA ILE A 56 6.85 11.24 -18.94
C ILE A 56 6.39 12.65 -18.54
N GLY A 57 7.34 13.47 -18.08
CA GLY A 57 7.11 14.89 -17.82
C GLY A 57 6.61 15.56 -19.09
N LYS A 58 5.54 16.36 -18.97
CA LYS A 58 5.10 17.20 -20.07
C LYS A 58 6.16 18.28 -20.30
N ALA A 59 6.90 18.17 -21.41
CA ALA A 59 7.79 19.23 -21.83
C ALA A 59 6.97 20.36 -22.46
N VAL A 60 7.26 21.60 -22.06
CA VAL A 60 6.80 22.82 -22.71
C VAL A 60 8.03 23.55 -23.26
N ALA A 61 7.87 24.25 -24.36
CA ALA A 61 8.93 25.11 -24.89
C ALA A 61 9.14 26.28 -23.91
N THR A 62 10.39 26.67 -23.71
CA THR A 62 10.71 27.89 -22.97
C THR A 62 10.27 29.10 -23.76
N GLU A 63 9.69 30.09 -23.08
CA GLU A 63 9.30 31.38 -23.62
C GLU A 63 10.33 32.44 -23.19
N ASP A 64 10.47 33.54 -23.95
CA ASP A 64 11.45 34.59 -23.63
C ASP A 64 11.18 35.23 -22.24
N GLU A 65 9.91 35.24 -21.83
CA GLU A 65 9.43 35.73 -20.53
C GLU A 65 9.95 34.89 -19.34
N ASP A 66 10.32 33.63 -19.55
CA ASP A 66 10.92 32.77 -18.52
C ASP A 66 12.32 33.26 -18.08
N TRP A 67 12.91 34.18 -18.84
CA TRP A 67 14.27 34.69 -18.65
C TRP A 67 14.33 36.19 -18.30
N ASP A 68 13.19 36.85 -18.10
CA ASP A 68 13.11 38.23 -17.61
C ASP A 68 13.18 38.26 -16.06
N PHE A 69 14.39 38.39 -15.52
CA PHE A 69 14.69 38.51 -14.08
C PHE A 69 14.67 39.97 -13.57
#